data_AF-S4XUN0-F1
#
_entry.id   AF-S4XUN0-F1
#
_cell.length_a   1.000
_cell.length_b   1.000
_cell.length_c   1.000
_cell.angle_alpha   90.00
_cell.angle_beta   90.00
_cell.angle_gamma   90.00
#
_symmetry.space_group_name_H-M   'P 1'
#
loop_
_entity.id
_entity.type
_entity.pdbx_description
1 polymer ?
#
loop_
_entity_poly.entity_id
_entity_poly.type
_entity_poly.pdbx_seq_one_letter_code
_entity_poly.pdbx_strand_id
1 'polypeptide(L)'
;MANEQKQGVGAQGQQGSGLQEGRSESSVVPDKDYNLVSVLYHALQGAETYSKYVQDAQKQGDQELASFFSEVRQEELRLAERAKHLLGQRLSGGRQQGGARGSA
;
A
#
# COMPACT_ATOMS: atom_id res chain seq x y z
N MET A 1 -47.86 -20.08 57.53
CA MET A 1 -46.52 -19.52 57.33
C MET A 1 -45.53 -20.67 57.21
N ALA A 2 -45.06 -20.96 56.00
CA ALA A 2 -43.98 -21.89 55.62
C ALA A 2 -43.82 -21.71 54.09
N ASN A 3 -42.98 -20.78 53.63
CA ASN A 3 -41.57 -20.90 53.23
C ASN A 3 -41.24 -21.94 52.13
N GLU A 4 -40.54 -21.42 51.12
CA GLU A 4 -39.69 -22.09 50.12
C GLU A 4 -40.35 -22.97 49.04
N GLN A 5 -40.40 -22.43 47.81
CA GLN A 5 -39.93 -23.18 46.64
C GLN A 5 -39.40 -22.22 45.55
N LYS A 6 -38.07 -22.27 45.42
CA LYS A 6 -37.24 -21.59 44.43
C LYS A 6 -37.23 -22.45 43.16
N GLN A 7 -37.72 -21.92 42.04
CA GLN A 7 -37.46 -22.40 40.67
C GLN A 7 -37.31 -21.10 39.85
N GLY A 8 -36.12 -20.71 39.39
CA GLY A 8 -35.33 -21.42 38.41
C GLY A 8 -35.71 -20.92 37.02
N VAL A 9 -35.40 -19.66 36.69
CA VAL A 9 -35.62 -19.10 35.35
C VAL A 9 -34.42 -18.28 34.91
N GLY A 10 -33.76 -18.77 33.86
CA GLY A 10 -33.29 -17.96 32.75
C GLY A 10 -32.08 -17.08 33.00
N ALA A 11 -30.92 -17.59 32.61
CA ALA A 11 -29.79 -16.76 32.21
C ALA A 11 -30.24 -15.74 31.14
N GLN A 12 -30.38 -14.48 31.52
CA GLN A 12 -30.40 -13.35 30.57
C GLN A 12 -28.99 -12.75 30.54
N GLY A 13 -28.13 -13.45 29.80
CA GLY A 13 -26.98 -12.81 29.18
C GLY A 13 -27.44 -12.02 27.95
N GLN A 14 -26.69 -10.95 27.68
CA GLN A 14 -26.61 -10.22 26.42
C GLN A 14 -27.80 -9.35 26.04
N GLN A 15 -27.63 -8.05 26.28
CA GLN A 15 -28.11 -6.98 25.41
C GLN A 15 -27.16 -5.77 25.58
N GLY A 16 -25.91 -5.97 25.19
CA GLY A 16 -25.02 -4.89 24.78
C GLY A 16 -25.14 -4.79 23.27
N SER A 17 -26.06 -3.95 22.80
CA SER A 17 -26.29 -3.70 21.38
C SER A 17 -24.97 -3.24 20.76
N GLY A 18 -24.52 -3.99 19.75
CA GLY A 18 -23.21 -3.87 19.14
C GLY A 18 -22.91 -2.44 18.68
N LEU A 19 -21.79 -1.92 19.17
CA LEU A 19 -21.06 -0.87 18.46
C LEU A 19 -20.79 -1.42 17.07
N GLN A 20 -21.47 -0.84 16.09
CA GLN A 20 -21.29 -1.14 14.67
C GLN A 20 -19.88 -0.66 14.33
N GLU A 21 -18.90 -1.57 14.46
CA GLU A 21 -17.51 -1.30 14.11
C GLU A 21 -17.46 -0.87 12.65
N GLY A 22 -16.90 0.31 12.46
CA GLY A 22 -16.71 0.94 11.18
C GLY A 22 -16.00 -0.01 10.23
N ARG A 23 -16.73 -0.48 9.23
CA ARG A 23 -16.11 -0.92 8.00
C ARG A 23 -16.18 0.24 7.01
N SER A 24 -15.32 1.21 7.23
CA SER A 24 -14.78 1.98 6.11
C SER A 24 -13.98 0.97 5.30
N GLU A 25 -14.66 0.21 4.44
CA GLU A 25 -14.02 -0.47 3.33
C GLU A 25 -13.39 0.66 2.52
N SER A 26 -12.11 0.93 2.78
CA SER A 26 -11.32 1.82 1.96
C SER A 26 -11.38 1.21 0.57
N SER A 27 -12.21 1.82 -0.28
CA SER A 27 -12.36 1.47 -1.68
C SER A 27 -11.05 1.83 -2.38
N VAL A 28 -10.02 1.03 -2.13
CA VAL A 28 -8.83 0.99 -2.97
C VAL A 28 -9.31 0.28 -4.22
N VAL A 29 -9.87 1.05 -5.15
CA VAL A 29 -10.15 0.54 -6.49
C VAL A 29 -8.82 0.03 -7.02
N PRO A 30 -8.68 -1.29 -7.29
CA PRO A 30 -7.42 -1.84 -7.75
C PRO A 30 -7.18 -1.35 -9.18
N ASP A 31 -6.46 -0.23 -9.30
CA ASP A 31 -6.04 0.32 -10.59
C ASP A 31 -4.57 -0.02 -10.81
N LYS A 32 -4.32 -0.87 -11.81
CA LYS A 32 -2.98 -1.37 -12.15
C LYS A 32 -2.03 -0.26 -12.61
N ASP A 33 -2.57 0.79 -13.23
CA ASP A 33 -1.79 1.89 -13.77
C ASP A 33 -1.43 2.86 -12.64
N TYR A 34 -2.40 3.15 -11.76
CA TYR A 34 -2.16 3.84 -10.50
C TYR A 34 -1.10 3.11 -9.66
N ASN A 35 -1.23 1.80 -9.45
CA ASN A 35 -0.29 1.02 -8.66
C ASN A 35 1.14 1.10 -9.24
N LEU A 36 1.26 1.07 -10.57
CA LEU A 36 2.57 1.12 -11.22
C LEU A 36 3.18 2.53 -11.19
N VAL A 37 2.36 3.58 -11.33
CA VAL A 37 2.79 4.97 -11.13
C VAL A 37 3.26 5.19 -9.69
N SER A 38 2.55 4.64 -8.71
CA SER A 38 2.92 4.70 -7.29
C SER A 38 4.28 4.03 -7.03
N VAL A 39 4.52 2.85 -7.61
CA VAL A 39 5.84 2.18 -7.53
C VAL A 39 6.94 3.06 -8.14
N LEU A 40 6.72 3.62 -9.32
CA LEU A 40 7.68 4.52 -9.97
C LEU A 40 7.99 5.74 -9.09
N TYR A 41 6.96 6.37 -8.55
CA TYR A 41 7.09 7.54 -7.67
C TYR A 41 7.95 7.21 -6.45
N HIS A 42 7.61 6.15 -5.72
CA HIS A 42 8.33 5.77 -4.50
C HIS A 42 9.78 5.40 -4.79
N ALA A 43 10.06 4.74 -5.91
CA ALA A 43 11.42 4.40 -6.28
C ALA A 43 12.28 5.64 -6.55
N LEU A 44 11.75 6.61 -7.31
CA LEU A 44 12.46 7.87 -7.56
C LEU A 44 12.65 8.70 -6.29
N GLN A 45 11.63 8.76 -5.43
CA GLN A 45 11.71 9.43 -4.14
C GLN A 45 12.76 8.78 -3.23
N GLY A 46 12.81 7.44 -3.19
CA GLY A 46 13.82 6.66 -2.47
C GLY A 46 15.23 6.98 -2.97
N ALA A 47 15.46 6.93 -4.29
CA ALA A 47 16.75 7.25 -4.89
C ALA A 47 17.23 8.68 -4.57
N GLU A 48 16.34 9.67 -4.57
CA GLU A 48 16.66 11.04 -4.15
C GLU A 48 17.05 11.11 -2.66
N THR A 49 16.28 10.41 -1.82
CA THR A 49 16.49 10.38 -0.37
C THR A 49 17.83 9.73 -0.02
N TYR A 50 18.13 8.57 -0.62
CA TYR A 50 19.38 7.86 -0.41
C TYR A 50 20.59 8.63 -0.93
N SER A 51 20.41 9.48 -1.95
CA SER A 51 21.48 10.41 -2.37
C SER A 51 21.89 11.38 -1.26
N LYS A 52 20.95 11.83 -0.42
CA LYS A 52 21.25 12.70 0.74
C LYS A 52 21.98 11.90 1.82
N TYR A 53 21.55 10.66 2.07
CA TYR A 53 22.19 9.78 3.06
C TYR A 53 23.62 9.39 2.66
N VAL A 54 23.90 9.16 1.38
CA VAL A 54 25.27 8.98 0.88
C VAL A 54 26.15 10.20 1.23
N GLN A 55 25.66 11.41 0.97
CA GLN A 55 26.41 12.64 1.26
C GLN A 55 26.66 12.81 2.76
N ASP A 56 25.69 12.49 3.60
CA ASP A 56 25.82 12.63 5.04
C ASP A 56 26.77 11.58 5.64
N ALA A 57 26.74 10.33 5.15
CA ALA A 57 27.70 9.29 5.52
C ALA A 57 29.13 9.66 5.11
N GLN A 58 29.31 10.21 3.89
CA GLN A 58 30.60 10.70 3.41
C GLN A 58 31.17 11.83 4.29
N LYS A 59 30.32 12.80 4.70
CA LYS A 59 30.73 13.88 5.61
C LYS A 59 31.15 13.36 6.99
N GLN A 60 30.55 12.27 7.45
CA GLN A 60 30.86 11.62 8.72
C GLN A 60 32.07 10.67 8.62
N GLY A 61 32.59 10.41 7.43
CA GLY A 61 33.68 9.47 7.20
C GLY A 61 33.26 8.00 7.26
N ASP A 62 31.96 7.72 7.26
CA ASP A 62 31.42 6.35 7.29
C ASP A 62 31.30 5.79 5.87
N GLN A 63 32.35 5.08 5.44
CA GLN A 63 32.42 4.51 4.09
C GLN A 63 31.50 3.30 3.90
N GLU A 64 31.21 2.56 4.97
CA GLU A 64 30.33 1.39 4.92
C GLU A 64 28.90 1.83 4.61
N LEU A 65 28.40 2.82 5.37
CA LEU A 65 27.06 3.38 5.12
C LEU A 65 26.98 4.11 3.77
N ALA A 66 28.03 4.85 3.39
CA ALA A 66 28.05 5.52 2.09
C ALA A 66 27.95 4.51 0.93
N SER A 67 28.61 3.36 1.04
CA SER A 67 28.56 2.30 0.05
C SER A 67 27.18 1.63 0.01
N PHE A 68 26.66 1.25 1.18
CA PHE A 68 25.33 0.67 1.31
C PHE A 68 24.23 1.57 0.71
N PHE A 69 24.19 2.86 1.09
CA PHE A 69 23.18 3.78 0.54
C PHE A 69 23.34 4.01 -0.96
N SER A 70 24.57 3.97 -1.48
CA SER A 70 24.83 4.05 -2.92
C SER A 70 24.28 2.83 -3.66
N GLU A 71 24.45 1.63 -3.09
CA GLU A 71 23.91 0.38 -3.64
C GLU A 71 22.38 0.41 -3.66
N VAL A 72 21.73 0.70 -2.53
CA VAL A 72 20.26 0.76 -2.45
C VAL A 72 19.71 1.85 -3.39
N ARG A 73 20.38 3.01 -3.50
CA ARG A 73 20.02 4.04 -4.49
C ARG A 73 20.05 3.50 -5.92
N GLN A 74 21.04 2.69 -6.28
CA GLN A 74 21.10 2.11 -7.62
C GLN A 74 19.99 1.09 -7.86
N GLU A 75 19.62 0.31 -6.84
CA GLU A 75 18.48 -0.61 -6.91
C GLU A 75 17.17 0.13 -7.17
N GLU A 76 16.92 1.23 -6.46
CA GLU A 76 15.74 2.07 -6.69
C GLU A 76 15.70 2.65 -8.10
N LEU A 77 16.84 3.09 -8.64
CA LEU A 77 16.91 3.57 -10.03
C LEU A 77 16.60 2.46 -11.04
N ARG A 78 17.09 1.24 -10.80
CA ARG A 78 16.76 0.08 -11.66
C ARG A 78 15.27 -0.26 -11.58
N LEU A 79 14.68 -0.20 -10.39
CA LEU A 79 13.24 -0.40 -10.18
C LEU A 79 12.43 0.66 -10.93
N ALA A 80 12.83 1.94 -10.82
CA ALA A 80 12.19 3.04 -11.52
C ALA A 80 12.23 2.87 -13.04
N GLU A 81 13.38 2.49 -13.62
CA GLU A 81 13.48 2.23 -15.07
C GLU A 81 12.59 1.07 -15.52
N ARG A 82 12.51 0.00 -14.74
CA ARG A 82 11.60 -1.12 -15.03
C ARG A 82 10.13 -0.68 -14.96
N ALA A 83 9.75 0.14 -13.99
CA ALA A 83 8.41 0.67 -13.87
C ALA A 83 8.06 1.61 -15.04
N LYS A 84 8.98 2.49 -15.46
CA LYS A 84 8.82 3.35 -16.65
C LYS A 84 8.61 2.53 -17.91
N HIS A 85 9.40 1.47 -18.11
CA HIS A 85 9.26 0.60 -19.28
C HIS A 85 7.87 -0.06 -19.33
N LEU A 86 7.42 -0.60 -18.19
CA LEU A 86 6.10 -1.20 -18.04
C LEU A 86 4.95 -0.19 -18.27
N LEU A 87 5.10 1.07 -17.83
CA LEU A 87 4.14 2.14 -18.12
C LEU A 87 4.12 2.49 -19.60
N GLY A 88 5.30 2.64 -20.22
CA GLY A 88 5.44 2.96 -21.64
C GLY A 88 4.75 1.93 -22.53
N GLN A 89 4.91 0.62 -22.25
CA GLN A 89 4.21 -0.45 -22.96
C GLN A 89 2.68 -0.31 -22.86
N ARG A 90 2.15 0.01 -21.67
CA ARG A 90 0.71 0.14 -21.43
C ARG A 90 0.13 1.38 -22.10
N LEU A 91 0.80 2.52 -22.00
CA LEU A 91 0.34 3.76 -22.63
C LEU A 91 0.42 3.70 -24.16
N SER A 92 1.40 2.97 -24.70
CA SER A 92 1.50 2.74 -26.15
C SER A 92 0.45 1.75 -26.67
N GLY A 93 0.12 0.71 -25.89
CA GLY A 93 -0.91 -0.28 -26.23
C GLY A 93 -2.35 0.11 -25.85
N GLY A 94 -2.53 1.11 -24.98
CA GLY A 94 -3.83 1.58 -24.48
C GLY A 94 -4.68 2.33 -25.51
N ARG A 95 -4.12 2.65 -26.70
CA ARG A 95 -4.86 3.27 -27.80
C ARG A 95 -5.84 2.33 -28.52
N GLN A 96 -5.91 1.05 -28.13
CA GLN A 96 -6.78 0.03 -28.74
C GLN A 96 -7.67 -0.69 -27.71
N GLN A 97 -8.21 0.00 -26.70
CA GLN A 97 -9.27 -0.56 -25.84
C GLN A 97 -10.28 0.55 -25.49
N GLY A 98 -10.96 1.07 -26.52
CA GLY A 98 -12.03 2.07 -26.39
C GLY A 98 -13.16 1.92 -27.43
N GLY A 99 -13.25 0.78 -28.11
CA GLY A 99 -14.25 0.60 -29.18
C GLY A 99 -14.79 -0.82 -29.22
N ALA A 100 -15.87 -1.08 -28.48
CA ALA A 100 -16.92 -2.07 -28.81
C ALA A 100 -17.85 -2.28 -27.61
N ARG A 101 -18.67 -1.27 -27.27
CA ARG A 101 -19.97 -1.49 -26.63
C ARG A 101 -20.99 -0.51 -27.22
N GLY A 102 -21.14 -0.60 -28.54
CA GLY A 102 -22.38 -0.29 -29.23
C GLY A 102 -22.94 -1.60 -29.79
N SER A 103 -24.26 -1.73 -29.75
CA SER A 103 -25.08 -2.75 -30.41
C SER A 103 -25.37 -4.03 -29.60
N ALA A 104 -26.50 -4.01 -28.88
CA ALA A 104 -27.60 -4.97 -29.06
C ALA A 104 -28.86 -4.42 -28.38
#